data_AF-A0A8K9XU90-F1
#
_entry.id   AF-A0A8K9XU90-F1
#
_cell.length_a   1.000
_cell.length_b   1.000
_cell.length_c   1.000
_cell.angle_alpha   90.00
_cell.angle_beta   90.00
_cell.angle_gamma   90.00
#
_symmetry.space_group_name_H-M   'P 1'
#
loop_
_entity.id
_entity.type
_entity.pdbx_description
1 polymer ?
#
loop_
_entity_poly.entity_id
_entity_poly.type
_entity_poly.pdbx_seq_one_letter_code
_entity_poly.pdbx_strand_id
1 'polypeptide(L)'
;MLLLPSGIQLRAYQLDGVQWLTQCLANQQGCILGDEMGLGKTCQTISLLLYMRGALRQDGPFLVLSPLSVMDNWRSEMECLSPCLKVLCYYGDKDKRAELQRDMNNTHYHVLLTTYELCIKDASFLKRRKWKVLVVDEAHRLKNQNSLLHKILMEFSLDFRVLLTGTPIQNNLTELYSLLSFIQPSLFPTDQTEDFTSTYNQVQTQPTLASDLQRVLQPFLLRRVKAEVAADLPMKTEILMYHGLSALQKRYYKAILMKDLYAFGNEQGNKTRLLNILMQLRKCVDHPYLFDGVEPEPFEMGEHLIQASGKLCLLDSMLAYLTKGDLQH
;
A
#
# COMPACT_ATOMS: atom_id res chain seq x y z
N MET A 1 6.87 17.02 -24.46
CA MET A 1 7.77 16.12 -23.72
C MET A 1 8.04 16.76 -22.36
N LEU A 2 7.45 16.24 -21.27
CA LEU A 2 7.76 16.71 -19.92
C LEU A 2 9.10 16.09 -19.50
N LEU A 3 10.17 16.89 -19.55
CA LEU A 3 11.47 16.52 -19.01
C LEU A 3 11.51 16.91 -17.53
N LEU A 4 11.84 15.94 -16.66
CA LEU A 4 12.07 16.24 -15.26
C LEU A 4 13.40 17.00 -15.11
N PRO A 5 13.54 17.88 -14.11
CA PRO A 5 14.77 18.65 -13.86
C PRO A 5 16.04 17.80 -13.76
N SER A 6 15.93 16.52 -13.43
CA SER A 6 17.02 15.55 -13.37
C SER A 6 17.47 14.99 -14.72
N GLY A 7 16.82 15.35 -15.82
CA GLY A 7 17.03 14.74 -17.14
C GLY A 7 16.34 13.38 -17.29
N ILE A 8 15.61 12.90 -16.28
CA ILE A 8 14.83 11.67 -16.35
C ILE A 8 13.60 11.89 -17.25
N GLN A 9 13.46 11.02 -18.26
CA GLN A 9 12.34 11.03 -19.18
C GLN A 9 11.24 10.08 -18.69
N LEU A 10 10.03 10.61 -18.53
CA LEU A 10 8.85 9.79 -18.23
C LEU A 10 8.56 8.83 -19.39
N ARG A 11 8.19 7.59 -19.06
CA ARG A 11 7.64 6.65 -20.06
C ARG A 11 6.32 7.19 -20.61
N ALA A 12 5.93 6.74 -21.81
CA ALA A 12 4.71 7.21 -22.47
C ALA A 12 3.47 7.10 -21.56
N TYR A 13 3.25 5.94 -20.95
CA TYR A 13 2.13 5.76 -20.02
C TYR A 13 2.24 6.65 -18.77
N GLN A 14 3.45 6.96 -18.29
CA GLN A 14 3.62 7.87 -17.15
C GLN A 14 3.24 9.30 -17.55
N LEU A 15 3.56 9.71 -18.77
CA LEU A 15 3.14 11.01 -19.31
C LEU A 15 1.61 11.11 -19.40
N ASP A 16 0.95 10.06 -19.91
CA ASP A 16 -0.52 10.01 -19.97
C ASP A 16 -1.14 10.09 -18.56
N GLY A 17 -0.52 9.41 -17.59
CA GLY A 17 -0.98 9.45 -16.20
C GLY A 17 -0.78 10.82 -15.55
N VAL A 18 0.34 11.49 -15.82
CA VAL A 18 0.56 12.88 -15.37
C VAL A 18 -0.44 13.82 -16.03
N GLN A 19 -0.71 13.69 -17.33
CA GLN A 19 -1.71 14.48 -18.02
C GLN A 19 -3.09 14.29 -17.39
N TRP A 20 -3.49 13.04 -17.13
CA TRP A 20 -4.74 12.74 -16.44
C TRP A 20 -4.80 13.39 -15.04
N LEU A 21 -3.73 13.29 -14.23
CA LEU A 21 -3.65 13.94 -12.92
C LEU A 21 -3.80 15.47 -13.02
N THR A 22 -3.18 16.10 -14.03
CA THR A 22 -3.32 17.55 -14.26
C THR A 22 -4.73 17.95 -14.67
N GLN A 23 -5.44 17.08 -15.40
CA GLN A 23 -6.85 17.31 -15.76
C GLN A 23 -7.76 17.21 -14.54
N CYS A 24 -7.55 16.20 -13.68
CA CYS A 24 -8.26 16.09 -12.41
C CYS A 24 -8.05 17.34 -11.54
N LEU A 25 -6.81 17.84 -11.47
CA LEU A 25 -6.49 19.08 -10.76
C LEU A 25 -7.20 20.30 -11.36
N ALA A 26 -7.17 20.46 -12.68
CA ALA A 26 -7.84 21.57 -13.38
C ALA A 26 -9.37 21.57 -13.13
N ASN A 27 -9.97 20.38 -13.05
CA ASN A 27 -11.38 20.20 -12.75
C ASN A 27 -11.72 20.26 -11.24
N GLN A 28 -10.73 20.42 -10.36
CA GLN A 28 -10.89 20.33 -8.90
C GLN A 28 -11.55 19.00 -8.45
N GLN A 29 -11.20 17.91 -9.13
CA GLN A 29 -11.68 16.56 -8.86
C GLN A 29 -10.56 15.75 -8.21
N GLY A 30 -10.71 15.36 -6.95
CA GLY A 30 -9.75 14.45 -6.32
C GLY A 30 -9.61 13.14 -7.12
N CYS A 31 -8.47 12.48 -7.01
CA CYS A 31 -8.11 11.39 -7.91
C CYS A 31 -7.47 10.18 -7.19
N ILE A 32 -7.64 9.01 -7.79
CA ILE A 32 -7.08 7.74 -7.36
C ILE A 32 -6.19 7.21 -8.49
N LEU A 33 -4.89 7.20 -8.28
CA LEU A 33 -3.92 6.55 -9.15
C LEU A 33 -3.77 5.09 -8.71
N GLY A 34 -4.57 4.23 -9.33
CA GLY A 34 -4.72 2.80 -9.06
C GLY A 34 -3.86 1.89 -9.93
N ASP A 35 -2.81 2.41 -10.56
CA ASP A 35 -1.86 1.65 -11.38
C ASP A 35 -1.18 0.52 -10.58
N GLU A 36 -0.91 -0.60 -11.25
CA GLU A 36 -0.17 -1.73 -10.68
C GLU A 36 1.17 -1.29 -10.02
N MET A 37 1.55 -1.97 -8.94
CA MET A 37 2.82 -1.73 -8.25
C MET A 37 4.00 -1.84 -9.22
N GLY A 38 4.89 -0.83 -9.21
CA GLY A 38 6.05 -0.76 -10.10
C GLY A 38 5.86 0.10 -11.35
N LEU A 39 4.66 0.63 -11.62
CA LEU A 39 4.43 1.57 -12.74
C LEU A 39 4.80 3.04 -12.41
N GLY A 40 5.53 3.30 -11.32
CA GLY A 40 6.06 4.63 -11.01
C GLY A 40 5.01 5.67 -10.58
N LYS A 41 4.04 5.28 -9.73
CA LYS A 41 3.06 6.20 -9.14
C LYS A 41 3.70 7.38 -8.41
N THR A 42 4.79 7.12 -7.68
CA THR A 42 5.60 8.12 -6.99
C THR A 42 6.12 9.17 -7.97
N CYS A 43 6.81 8.74 -9.04
CA CYS A 43 7.31 9.58 -10.10
C CYS A 43 6.22 10.43 -10.78
N GLN A 44 5.07 9.82 -11.11
CA GLN A 44 3.92 10.54 -11.68
C GLN A 44 3.37 11.61 -10.72
N THR A 45 3.30 11.30 -9.43
CA THR A 45 2.82 12.24 -8.40
C THR A 45 3.82 13.39 -8.18
N ILE A 46 5.12 13.12 -8.13
CA ILE A 46 6.15 14.16 -8.04
C ILE A 46 6.10 15.09 -9.26
N SER A 47 5.87 14.53 -10.44
CA SER A 47 5.68 15.29 -11.68
C SER A 47 4.47 16.23 -11.60
N LEU A 48 3.36 15.80 -10.98
CA LEU A 48 2.21 16.66 -10.70
C LEU A 48 2.59 17.82 -9.76
N LEU A 49 3.30 17.56 -8.65
CA LEU A 49 3.72 18.61 -7.72
C LEU A 49 4.67 19.62 -8.38
N LEU A 50 5.58 19.14 -9.24
CA LEU A 50 6.44 19.97 -10.06
C LEU A 50 5.64 20.84 -11.04
N TYR A 51 4.63 20.26 -11.71
CA TYR A 51 3.74 21.00 -12.59
C TYR A 51 3.00 22.12 -11.85
N MET A 52 2.46 21.83 -10.67
CA MET A 52 1.78 22.82 -9.84
C MET A 52 2.69 23.99 -9.48
N ARG A 53 3.93 23.69 -9.09
CA ARG A 53 4.88 24.75 -8.74
C ARG A 53 5.38 25.53 -9.96
N GLY A 54 5.79 24.84 -11.01
CA GLY A 54 6.40 25.45 -12.18
C GLY A 54 5.38 26.19 -13.04
N ALA A 55 4.36 25.47 -13.51
CA ALA A 55 3.38 25.98 -14.48
C ALA A 55 2.27 26.78 -13.80
N LEU A 56 1.72 26.29 -12.68
CA LEU A 56 0.61 26.96 -11.98
C LEU A 56 1.07 27.97 -10.92
N ARG A 57 2.39 28.10 -10.68
CA ARG A 57 2.97 28.99 -9.67
C ARG A 57 2.38 28.78 -8.27
N GLN A 58 2.08 27.53 -7.93
CA GLN A 58 1.59 27.13 -6.61
C GLN A 58 2.70 26.45 -5.82
N ASP A 59 3.28 27.15 -4.85
CA ASP A 59 4.42 26.66 -4.05
C ASP A 59 4.04 25.70 -2.89
N GLY A 60 2.76 25.30 -2.80
CA GLY A 60 2.24 24.42 -1.74
C GLY A 60 1.53 25.20 -0.62
N PRO A 61 1.50 24.69 0.62
CA PRO A 61 2.20 23.48 1.07
C PRO A 61 1.49 22.19 0.62
N PHE A 62 2.27 21.17 0.28
CA PHE A 62 1.83 19.82 -0.08
C PHE A 62 2.08 18.86 1.08
N LEU A 63 1.11 18.01 1.41
CA LEU A 63 1.21 16.98 2.44
C LEU A 63 1.29 15.61 1.77
N VAL A 64 2.32 14.84 2.09
CA VAL A 64 2.47 13.45 1.62
C VAL A 64 2.45 12.52 2.83
N LEU A 65 1.49 11.61 2.84
CA LEU A 65 1.36 10.54 3.83
C LEU A 65 1.81 9.24 3.20
N SER A 66 2.75 8.55 3.84
CA SER A 66 3.25 7.26 3.37
C SER A 66 3.54 6.30 4.53
N PRO A 67 3.60 4.98 4.28
CA PRO A 67 4.12 4.05 5.27
C PRO A 67 5.55 4.41 5.67
N LEU A 68 5.90 4.19 6.95
CA LEU A 68 7.26 4.47 7.46
C LEU A 68 8.35 3.81 6.60
N SER A 69 8.10 2.59 6.13
CA SER A 69 9.04 1.79 5.34
C SER A 69 9.39 2.38 3.97
N VAL A 70 8.62 3.33 3.45
CA VAL A 70 8.85 3.94 2.12
C VAL A 70 9.10 5.45 2.19
N MET A 71 9.15 6.05 3.38
CA MET A 71 9.48 7.49 3.50
C MET A 71 10.84 7.83 2.89
N ASP A 72 11.87 7.03 3.15
CA ASP A 72 13.21 7.29 2.62
C ASP A 72 13.24 7.16 1.09
N ASN A 73 12.42 6.27 0.52
CA ASN A 73 12.23 6.18 -0.93
C ASN A 73 11.57 7.45 -1.48
N TRP A 74 10.47 7.91 -0.87
CA TRP A 74 9.81 9.17 -1.24
C TRP A 74 10.76 10.36 -1.19
N ARG A 75 11.55 10.46 -0.12
CA ARG A 75 12.55 11.51 0.06
C ARG A 75 13.59 11.47 -1.07
N SER A 76 14.18 10.29 -1.29
CA SER A 76 15.23 10.11 -2.31
C SER A 76 14.72 10.41 -3.71
N GLU A 77 13.50 9.95 -4.05
CA GLU A 77 12.87 10.26 -5.33
C GLU A 77 12.56 11.75 -5.48
N MET A 78 12.09 12.44 -4.44
CA MET A 78 11.85 13.89 -4.52
C MET A 78 13.14 14.70 -4.65
N GLU A 79 14.19 14.33 -3.92
CA GLU A 79 15.51 14.97 -4.01
C GLU A 79 16.12 14.76 -5.40
N CYS A 80 15.96 13.56 -5.98
CA CYS A 80 16.42 13.23 -7.32
C CYS A 80 15.59 13.91 -8.41
N LEU A 81 14.27 13.70 -8.43
CA LEU A 81 13.37 14.11 -9.52
C LEU A 81 12.99 15.59 -9.45
N SER A 82 12.97 16.17 -8.25
CA SER A 82 12.48 17.52 -7.99
C SER A 82 13.42 18.33 -7.07
N PRO A 83 14.70 18.54 -7.44
CA PRO A 83 15.67 19.24 -6.58
C PRO A 83 15.24 20.67 -6.21
N CYS A 84 14.34 21.28 -6.99
CA CYS A 84 13.77 22.56 -6.64
C CYS A 84 12.80 22.47 -5.45
N LEU A 85 12.05 21.37 -5.28
CA LEU A 85 11.07 21.19 -4.20
C LEU A 85 11.79 20.85 -2.89
N LYS A 86 11.89 21.83 -1.99
CA LYS A 86 12.27 21.61 -0.59
C LYS A 86 11.29 20.69 0.12
N VAL A 87 11.75 19.50 0.49
CA VAL A 87 11.02 18.49 1.26
C VAL A 87 11.41 18.54 2.73
N LEU A 88 10.43 18.57 3.62
CA LEU A 88 10.63 18.44 5.06
C LEU A 88 10.09 17.08 5.52
N CYS A 89 10.96 16.24 6.06
CA CYS A 89 10.56 14.95 6.64
C CYS A 89 10.16 15.14 8.09
N TYR A 90 8.89 14.93 8.40
CA TYR A 90 8.32 15.06 9.73
C TYR A 90 8.23 13.68 10.41
N TYR A 91 9.28 13.32 11.15
CA TYR A 91 9.35 12.07 11.90
C TYR A 91 10.35 12.18 13.05
N GLY A 92 10.25 11.25 14.00
CA GLY A 92 11.09 11.21 15.19
C GLY A 92 10.28 11.03 16.46
N ASP A 93 11.00 11.06 17.58
CA ASP A 93 10.41 11.10 18.90
C ASP A 93 9.67 12.43 19.18
N LYS A 94 9.14 12.57 20.39
CA LYS A 94 8.35 13.73 20.77
C LYS A 94 9.17 15.03 20.75
N ASP A 95 10.42 15.00 21.18
CA ASP A 95 11.25 16.19 21.36
C ASP A 95 11.74 16.70 20.00
N LYS A 96 12.22 15.80 19.14
CA LYS A 96 12.58 16.13 17.76
C LYS A 96 11.39 16.71 16.99
N ARG A 97 10.19 16.16 17.17
CA ARG A 97 8.99 16.72 16.53
C ARG A 97 8.63 18.10 17.09
N ALA A 98 8.81 18.36 18.38
CA ALA A 98 8.58 19.68 18.96
C ALA A 98 9.56 20.73 18.41
N GLU A 99 10.80 20.35 18.12
CA GLU A 99 11.77 21.19 17.38
C GLU A 99 11.29 21.45 15.95
N LEU A 100 10.97 20.40 15.18
CA LEU A 100 10.45 20.53 13.81
C LEU A 100 9.20 21.42 13.75
N GLN A 101 8.27 21.27 14.69
CA GLN A 101 7.06 22.09 14.77
C GLN A 101 7.36 23.58 14.99
N ARG A 102 8.40 23.92 15.77
CA ARG A 102 8.86 25.30 15.97
C ARG A 102 9.50 25.84 14.69
N ASP A 103 10.39 25.06 14.08
CA ASP A 103 11.14 25.47 12.89
C ASP A 103 10.25 25.61 11.66
N MET A 104 9.21 24.78 11.53
CA MET A 104 8.25 24.82 10.42
C MET A 104 7.51 26.15 10.27
N ASN A 105 7.41 26.95 11.34
CA ASN A 105 6.78 28.27 11.24
C ASN A 105 7.73 29.31 10.61
N ASN A 106 9.04 29.07 10.67
CA ASN A 106 10.07 30.00 10.19
C ASN A 106 10.81 29.48 8.95
N THR A 107 10.66 28.20 8.63
CA THR A 107 11.37 27.53 7.53
C THR A 107 10.44 27.33 6.35
N HIS A 108 10.88 27.80 5.18
CA HIS A 108 10.17 27.58 3.94
C HIS A 108 10.39 26.15 3.42
N TYR A 109 9.29 25.40 3.27
CA TYR A 109 9.25 24.09 2.64
C TYR A 109 8.05 24.02 1.68
N HIS A 110 8.13 23.17 0.64
CA HIS A 110 7.02 22.97 -0.29
C HIS A 110 6.25 21.71 0.06
N VAL A 111 6.96 20.65 0.45
CA VAL A 111 6.39 19.33 0.76
C VAL A 111 6.67 18.97 2.21
N LEU A 112 5.65 18.54 2.95
CA LEU A 112 5.79 17.85 4.23
C LEU A 112 5.55 16.35 4.01
N LEU A 113 6.56 15.53 4.28
CA LEU A 113 6.47 14.07 4.23
C LEU A 113 6.34 13.51 5.65
N THR A 114 5.28 12.73 5.92
CA THR A 114 5.04 12.12 7.24
C THR A 114 4.35 10.77 7.12
N THR A 115 4.17 10.11 8.26
CA THR A 115 3.48 8.83 8.38
C THR A 115 2.04 9.00 8.85
N TYR A 116 1.21 7.98 8.65
CA TYR A 116 -0.19 7.99 9.11
C TYR A 116 -0.29 8.14 10.63
N GLU A 117 0.56 7.43 11.37
CA GLU A 117 0.55 7.42 12.83
C GLU A 117 0.90 8.80 13.39
N LEU A 118 1.89 9.48 12.79
CA LEU A 118 2.24 10.84 13.18
C LEU A 118 1.18 11.86 12.76
N CYS A 119 0.53 11.65 11.61
CA CYS A 119 -0.60 12.47 11.19
C CYS A 119 -1.75 12.43 12.19
N ILE A 120 -2.05 11.25 12.74
CA ILE A 120 -3.05 11.08 13.80
C ILE A 120 -2.59 11.76 15.10
N LYS A 121 -1.36 11.45 15.55
CA LYS A 121 -0.82 11.95 16.82
C LYS A 121 -0.73 13.48 16.86
N ASP A 122 -0.34 14.11 15.76
CA ASP A 122 -0.10 15.55 15.67
C ASP A 122 -1.14 16.28 14.81
N ALA A 123 -2.35 15.71 14.68
CA ALA A 123 -3.43 16.25 13.88
C ALA A 123 -3.73 17.72 14.22
N SER A 124 -3.71 18.07 15.50
CA SER A 124 -3.96 19.44 15.99
C SER A 124 -2.93 20.46 15.51
N PHE A 125 -1.69 20.02 15.22
CA PHE A 125 -0.65 20.84 14.61
C PHE A 125 -0.84 20.94 13.09
N LEU A 126 -1.00 19.79 12.44
CA LEU A 126 -1.04 19.68 10.98
C LEU A 126 -2.30 20.31 10.37
N LYS A 127 -3.44 20.24 11.06
CA LYS A 127 -4.73 20.83 10.63
C LYS A 127 -4.72 22.36 10.56
N ARG A 128 -3.78 23.03 11.27
CA ARG A 128 -3.70 24.51 11.27
C ARG A 128 -3.27 25.08 9.92
N ARG A 129 -2.69 24.27 9.05
CA ARG A 129 -2.25 24.69 7.72
C ARG A 129 -3.31 24.35 6.69
N LYS A 130 -3.49 25.25 5.73
CA LYS A 130 -4.28 24.99 4.53
C LYS A 130 -3.39 24.30 3.49
N TRP A 131 -3.62 23.03 3.26
CA TRP A 131 -2.83 22.22 2.33
C TRP A 131 -3.40 22.32 0.93
N LYS A 132 -2.52 22.54 -0.05
CA LYS A 132 -2.90 22.59 -1.46
C LYS A 132 -3.19 21.21 -2.02
N VAL A 133 -2.34 20.25 -1.67
CA VAL A 133 -2.49 18.86 -2.07
C VAL A 133 -2.25 17.97 -0.88
N LEU A 134 -3.12 17.00 -0.69
CA LEU A 134 -2.86 15.81 0.11
C LEU A 134 -2.58 14.64 -0.84
N VAL A 135 -1.40 14.04 -0.73
CA VAL A 135 -1.07 12.75 -1.34
C VAL A 135 -1.11 11.69 -0.25
N VAL A 136 -1.84 10.61 -0.47
CA VAL A 136 -1.87 9.45 0.42
C VAL A 136 -1.38 8.26 -0.36
N ASP A 137 -0.16 7.83 -0.08
CA ASP A 137 0.36 6.57 -0.58
C ASP A 137 -0.37 5.41 0.09
N GLU A 138 -0.36 4.22 -0.51
CA GLU A 138 -1.02 3.01 0.02
C GLU A 138 -2.42 3.27 0.61
N ALA A 139 -3.28 3.88 -0.20
CA ALA A 139 -4.58 4.42 0.20
C ALA A 139 -5.57 3.37 0.75
N HIS A 140 -5.24 2.07 0.70
CA HIS A 140 -5.97 1.04 1.43
C HIS A 140 -6.06 1.34 2.94
N ARG A 141 -5.20 2.20 3.50
CA ARG A 141 -5.33 2.75 4.86
C ARG A 141 -6.59 3.58 5.10
N LEU A 142 -7.23 4.09 4.05
CA LEU A 142 -8.46 4.89 4.09
C LEU A 142 -9.71 4.11 3.65
N LYS A 143 -9.64 2.78 3.59
CA LYS A 143 -10.75 1.92 3.15
C LYS A 143 -11.97 1.90 4.08
N ASN A 144 -11.84 2.46 5.29
CA ASN A 144 -12.90 2.52 6.28
C ASN A 144 -13.15 3.98 6.72
N GLN A 145 -14.32 4.51 6.37
CA GLN A 145 -14.79 5.86 6.73
C GLN A 145 -14.81 6.08 8.25
N ASN A 146 -14.98 5.01 9.04
CA ASN A 146 -15.01 5.08 10.50
C ASN A 146 -13.62 5.14 11.14
N SER A 147 -12.55 4.94 10.37
CA SER A 147 -11.18 4.98 10.88
C SER A 147 -10.82 6.38 11.40
N LEU A 148 -9.99 6.41 12.44
CA LEU A 148 -9.53 7.67 13.05
C LEU A 148 -8.79 8.55 12.03
N LEU A 149 -7.95 7.94 11.18
CA LEU A 149 -7.22 8.64 10.13
C LEU A 149 -8.18 9.33 9.15
N HIS A 150 -9.20 8.62 8.67
CA HIS A 150 -10.18 9.18 7.73
C HIS A 150 -10.91 10.39 8.34
N LYS A 151 -11.42 10.24 9.57
CA LYS A 151 -12.11 11.32 10.29
C LYS A 151 -11.22 12.54 10.46
N ILE A 152 -9.98 12.35 10.90
CA ILE A 152 -9.00 13.43 11.08
C ILE A 152 -8.71 14.16 9.77
N LEU A 153 -8.43 13.43 8.69
CA LEU A 153 -8.09 14.04 7.41
C LEU A 153 -9.26 14.77 6.75
N MET A 154 -10.50 14.32 7.00
CA MET A 154 -11.70 15.03 6.56
C MET A 154 -11.88 16.39 7.23
N GLU A 155 -11.28 16.59 8.41
CA GLU A 155 -11.28 17.89 9.08
C GLU A 155 -10.18 18.84 8.56
N PHE A 156 -9.23 18.36 7.76
CA PHE A 156 -8.14 19.21 7.26
C PHE A 156 -8.66 20.14 6.15
N SER A 157 -8.10 21.34 6.08
CA SER A 157 -8.33 22.24 4.94
C SER A 157 -7.46 21.78 3.77
N LEU A 158 -8.07 21.11 2.80
CA LEU A 158 -7.43 20.48 1.64
C LEU A 158 -8.07 21.00 0.35
N ASP A 159 -7.28 21.55 -0.57
CA ASP A 159 -7.80 21.99 -1.89
C ASP A 159 -7.89 20.81 -2.90
N PHE A 160 -6.96 19.85 -2.85
CA PHE A 160 -6.90 18.71 -3.76
C PHE A 160 -6.40 17.43 -3.08
N ARG A 161 -6.90 16.26 -3.50
CA ARG A 161 -6.61 14.96 -2.89
C ARG A 161 -6.17 13.95 -3.95
N VAL A 162 -5.04 13.29 -3.70
CA VAL A 162 -4.45 12.25 -4.56
C VAL A 162 -4.27 10.99 -3.71
N LEU A 163 -4.92 9.90 -4.11
CA LEU A 163 -4.75 8.59 -3.50
C LEU A 163 -3.93 7.69 -4.41
N LEU A 164 -2.91 7.04 -3.87
CA LEU A 164 -2.11 6.07 -4.60
C LEU A 164 -2.40 4.68 -4.05
N THR A 165 -2.71 3.73 -4.91
CA THR A 165 -2.93 2.34 -4.48
C THR A 165 -2.42 1.38 -5.54
N GLY A 166 -1.61 0.41 -5.12
CA GLY A 166 -1.15 -0.68 -5.99
C GLY A 166 -2.09 -1.88 -5.97
N THR A 167 -2.81 -2.07 -4.88
CA THR A 167 -3.77 -3.17 -4.74
C THR A 167 -5.02 -2.84 -5.54
N PRO A 168 -5.59 -3.81 -6.28
CA PRO A 168 -6.90 -3.59 -6.87
C PRO A 168 -7.88 -3.29 -5.74
N ILE A 169 -8.87 -2.44 -5.99
CA ILE A 169 -9.97 -2.24 -5.07
C ILE A 169 -10.81 -3.53 -5.15
N GLN A 170 -10.30 -4.60 -4.52
CA GLN A 170 -10.77 -5.96 -4.72
C GLN A 170 -12.04 -6.15 -3.90
N ASN A 171 -13.17 -6.08 -4.59
CA ASN A 171 -14.44 -6.74 -4.24
C ASN A 171 -15.22 -6.20 -3.03
N ASN A 172 -14.85 -5.04 -2.49
CA ASN A 172 -15.67 -4.38 -1.47
C ASN A 172 -16.11 -2.99 -1.96
N LEU A 173 -17.36 -2.91 -2.44
CA LEU A 173 -17.99 -1.65 -2.89
C LEU A 173 -17.99 -0.58 -1.80
N THR A 174 -18.08 -0.99 -0.52
CA THR A 174 -17.99 -0.09 0.62
C THR A 174 -16.59 0.52 0.74
N GLU A 175 -15.53 -0.27 0.51
CA GLU A 175 -14.16 0.25 0.50
C GLU A 175 -13.93 1.21 -0.68
N LEU A 176 -14.43 0.86 -1.87
CA LEU A 176 -14.39 1.75 -3.03
C LEU A 176 -15.09 3.08 -2.74
N TYR A 177 -16.30 3.02 -2.21
CA TYR A 177 -17.08 4.20 -1.87
C TYR A 177 -16.42 5.03 -0.77
N SER A 178 -15.77 4.39 0.21
CA SER A 178 -14.95 5.07 1.22
C SER A 178 -13.88 5.95 0.56
N LEU A 179 -13.15 5.43 -0.44
CA LEU A 179 -12.12 6.21 -1.15
C LEU A 179 -12.73 7.33 -2.00
N LEU A 180 -13.86 7.09 -2.66
CA LEU A 180 -14.57 8.12 -3.44
C LEU A 180 -15.09 9.26 -2.55
N SER A 181 -15.73 8.91 -1.43
CA SER A 181 -16.18 9.86 -0.41
C SER A 181 -15.02 10.66 0.17
N PHE A 182 -13.84 10.05 0.26
CA PHE A 182 -12.64 10.73 0.72
C PHE A 182 -12.07 11.68 -0.33
N ILE A 183 -12.05 11.37 -1.62
CA ILE A 183 -11.48 12.29 -2.63
C ILE A 183 -12.44 13.41 -3.03
N GLN A 184 -13.74 13.15 -3.01
CA GLN A 184 -14.77 14.10 -3.40
C GLN A 184 -16.04 13.99 -2.54
N PRO A 185 -16.02 14.50 -1.30
CA PRO A 185 -17.13 14.36 -0.34
C PRO A 185 -18.44 15.01 -0.81
N SER A 186 -18.34 16.06 -1.63
CA SER A 186 -19.51 16.79 -2.16
C SER A 186 -20.32 15.97 -3.15
N LEU A 187 -19.68 15.06 -3.88
CA LEU A 187 -20.32 14.18 -4.87
C LEU A 187 -20.66 12.81 -4.28
N PHE A 188 -19.87 12.35 -3.31
CA PHE A 188 -20.05 11.05 -2.66
C PHE A 188 -20.24 11.22 -1.14
N PRO A 189 -21.42 11.67 -0.69
CA PRO A 189 -21.76 11.79 0.73
C PRO A 189 -21.67 10.43 1.45
N THR A 190 -21.19 10.42 2.69
CA THR A 190 -20.96 9.16 3.45
C THR A 190 -22.25 8.40 3.79
N ASP A 191 -23.38 9.09 3.87
CA ASP A 191 -24.70 8.51 4.11
C ASP A 191 -25.24 7.68 2.92
N GLN A 192 -24.78 7.95 1.70
CA GLN A 192 -25.18 7.19 0.50
C GLN A 192 -24.38 5.89 0.27
N THR A 193 -23.55 5.50 1.24
CA THR A 193 -22.70 4.29 1.12
C THR A 193 -23.53 3.02 0.93
N GLU A 194 -24.66 2.89 1.64
CA GLU A 194 -25.56 1.73 1.54
C GLU A 194 -26.30 1.70 0.20
N ASP A 195 -26.80 2.84 -0.28
CA ASP A 195 -27.47 2.98 -1.57
C ASP A 195 -26.53 2.62 -2.73
N PHE A 196 -25.29 3.10 -2.70
CA PHE A 196 -24.28 2.75 -3.70
C PHE A 196 -23.95 1.25 -3.68
N THR A 197 -23.76 0.69 -2.49
CA THR A 197 -23.43 -0.73 -2.32
C THR A 197 -24.57 -1.63 -2.80
N SER A 198 -25.82 -1.26 -2.51
CA SER A 198 -27.00 -2.02 -2.95
C SER A 198 -27.22 -1.93 -4.45
N THR A 199 -26.99 -0.77 -5.06
CA THR A 199 -27.11 -0.55 -6.52
C THR A 199 -26.13 -1.41 -7.32
N TYR A 200 -24.88 -1.51 -6.85
CA TYR A 200 -23.82 -2.22 -7.58
C TYR A 200 -23.51 -3.63 -7.02
N ASN A 201 -24.33 -4.17 -6.11
CA ASN A 201 -24.06 -5.47 -5.48
C ASN A 201 -23.90 -6.65 -6.48
N GLN A 202 -24.55 -6.56 -7.63
CA GLN A 202 -24.56 -7.55 -8.71
C GLN A 202 -23.66 -7.15 -9.89
N VAL A 203 -22.71 -6.24 -9.68
CA VAL A 203 -21.79 -5.76 -10.75
C VAL A 203 -21.01 -6.90 -11.43
N GLN A 204 -20.74 -7.99 -10.72
CA GLN A 204 -20.02 -9.15 -11.27
C GLN A 204 -20.89 -10.02 -12.19
N THR A 205 -22.21 -10.01 -12.01
CA THR A 205 -23.15 -10.85 -12.77
C THR A 205 -23.89 -10.06 -13.85
N GLN A 206 -23.97 -8.73 -13.72
CA GLN A 206 -24.67 -7.86 -14.67
C GLN A 206 -23.68 -6.92 -15.41
N PRO A 207 -23.41 -7.14 -16.71
CA PRO A 207 -22.43 -6.36 -17.47
C PRO A 207 -22.85 -4.89 -17.66
N THR A 208 -24.15 -4.60 -17.66
CA THR A 208 -24.68 -3.23 -17.76
C THR A 208 -24.31 -2.39 -16.53
N LEU A 209 -24.46 -2.96 -15.31
CA LEU A 209 -24.05 -2.32 -14.06
C LEU A 209 -22.53 -2.14 -13.98
N ALA A 210 -21.75 -3.08 -14.52
CA ALA A 210 -20.29 -2.96 -14.59
C ALA A 210 -19.84 -1.79 -15.46
N SER A 211 -20.45 -1.65 -16.65
CA SER A 211 -20.19 -0.53 -17.56
C SER A 211 -20.61 0.80 -16.94
N ASP A 212 -21.76 0.84 -16.27
CA ASP A 212 -22.23 2.04 -15.58
C ASP A 212 -21.28 2.45 -14.43
N LEU A 213 -20.88 1.51 -13.59
CA LEU A 213 -19.91 1.75 -12.52
C LEU A 213 -18.58 2.25 -13.10
N GLN A 214 -18.09 1.63 -14.17
CA GLN A 214 -16.85 2.07 -14.83
C GLN A 214 -16.94 3.51 -15.31
N ARG A 215 -18.08 3.91 -15.88
CA ARG A 215 -18.35 5.30 -16.30
C ARG A 215 -18.36 6.28 -15.12
N VAL A 216 -18.92 5.89 -13.98
CA VAL A 216 -18.90 6.70 -12.75
C VAL A 216 -17.48 6.85 -12.20
N LEU A 217 -16.66 5.80 -12.26
CA LEU A 217 -15.30 5.79 -11.73
C LEU A 217 -14.27 6.48 -12.64
N GLN A 218 -14.48 6.46 -13.96
CA GLN A 218 -13.54 6.94 -14.97
C GLN A 218 -12.94 8.34 -14.69
N PRO A 219 -13.70 9.35 -14.22
CA PRO A 219 -13.14 10.66 -13.93
C PRO A 219 -12.22 10.69 -12.71
N PHE A 220 -12.35 9.72 -11.81
CA PHE A 220 -11.70 9.69 -10.50
C PHE A 220 -10.62 8.62 -10.36
N LEU A 221 -10.64 7.58 -11.19
CA LEU A 221 -9.75 6.42 -11.09
C LEU A 221 -9.04 6.16 -12.41
N LEU A 222 -7.70 6.23 -12.37
CA LEU A 222 -6.83 5.73 -13.43
C LEU A 222 -6.18 4.43 -12.95
N ARG A 223 -6.38 3.34 -13.68
CA ARG A 223 -5.81 2.03 -13.36
C ARG A 223 -5.32 1.33 -14.62
N ARG A 224 -4.05 0.95 -14.62
CA ARG A 224 -3.38 0.17 -15.68
C ARG A 224 -2.58 -0.97 -15.09
N VAL A 225 -2.47 -2.07 -15.83
CA VAL A 225 -1.62 -3.23 -15.46
C VAL A 225 -0.35 -3.28 -16.29
N LYS A 226 0.72 -3.92 -15.79
CA LYS A 226 2.00 -4.02 -16.50
C LYS A 226 1.86 -4.64 -17.89
N ALA A 227 0.98 -5.62 -18.03
CA ALA A 227 0.70 -6.26 -19.32
C ALA A 227 0.16 -5.27 -20.38
N GLU A 228 -0.54 -4.20 -19.98
CA GLU A 228 -1.11 -3.20 -20.89
C GLU A 228 -0.09 -2.14 -21.31
N VAL A 229 0.81 -1.75 -20.41
CA VAL A 229 1.64 -0.54 -20.59
C VAL A 229 3.14 -0.79 -20.62
N ALA A 230 3.56 -2.00 -20.33
CA ALA A 230 4.94 -2.34 -20.04
C ALA A 230 5.36 -3.59 -20.82
N ALA A 231 5.10 -3.59 -22.13
CA ALA A 231 5.43 -4.70 -23.04
C ALA A 231 6.92 -5.08 -23.03
N ASP A 232 7.81 -4.14 -22.69
CA ASP A 232 9.25 -4.37 -22.58
C ASP A 232 9.65 -5.14 -21.31
N LEU A 233 8.75 -5.30 -20.33
CA LEU A 233 9.04 -6.08 -19.13
C LEU A 233 8.86 -7.58 -19.41
N PRO A 234 9.80 -8.43 -18.97
CA PRO A 234 9.64 -9.87 -19.08
C PRO A 234 8.41 -10.34 -18.32
N MET A 235 7.70 -11.34 -18.87
CA MET A 235 6.52 -11.90 -18.23
C MET A 235 6.88 -12.51 -16.87
N LYS A 236 6.08 -12.20 -15.85
CA LYS A 236 6.20 -12.83 -14.53
C LYS A 236 5.78 -14.30 -14.64
N THR A 237 6.68 -15.22 -14.31
CA THR A 237 6.34 -16.64 -14.17
C THR A 237 6.05 -16.96 -12.70
N GLU A 238 4.86 -17.50 -12.42
CA GLU A 238 4.49 -17.99 -11.08
C GLU A 238 4.54 -19.52 -11.08
N ILE A 239 5.40 -20.09 -10.22
CA ILE A 239 5.58 -21.55 -10.10
C ILE A 239 5.20 -21.97 -8.68
N LEU A 240 4.20 -22.84 -8.57
CA LEU A 240 3.80 -23.45 -7.30
C LEU A 240 4.66 -24.69 -7.05
N MET A 241 5.54 -24.60 -6.06
CA MET A 241 6.40 -25.70 -5.63
C MET A 241 5.77 -26.45 -4.47
N TYR A 242 5.32 -27.67 -4.71
CA TYR A 242 4.83 -28.56 -3.66
C TYR A 242 6.01 -29.22 -2.94
N HIS A 243 5.96 -29.24 -1.61
CA HIS A 243 6.97 -29.89 -0.78
C HIS A 243 6.32 -30.76 0.29
N GLY A 244 7.03 -31.80 0.72
CA GLY A 244 6.61 -32.63 1.85
C GLY A 244 6.86 -31.96 3.20
N LEU A 245 6.31 -32.56 4.26
CA LEU A 245 6.67 -32.26 5.64
C LEU A 245 7.85 -33.12 6.08
N SER A 246 8.77 -32.54 6.87
CA SER A 246 9.83 -33.29 7.54
C SER A 246 9.25 -34.31 8.55
N ALA A 247 10.07 -35.26 9.01
CA ALA A 247 9.64 -36.21 10.04
C ALA A 247 9.18 -35.49 11.33
N LEU A 248 9.91 -34.44 11.73
CA LEU A 248 9.57 -33.63 12.89
C LEU A 248 8.25 -32.86 12.68
N GLN A 249 8.09 -32.22 11.52
CA GLN A 249 6.84 -31.54 11.17
C GLN A 249 5.65 -32.51 11.19
N LYS A 250 5.77 -33.71 10.60
CA LYS A 250 4.70 -34.73 10.63
C LYS A 250 4.29 -35.10 12.05
N ARG A 251 5.25 -35.25 12.97
CA ARG A 251 4.97 -35.56 14.38
C ARG A 251 4.18 -34.45 15.06
N TYR A 252 4.62 -33.19 14.94
CA TYR A 252 3.92 -32.05 15.54
C TYR A 252 2.58 -31.76 14.89
N TYR A 253 2.49 -31.87 13.56
CA TYR A 253 1.26 -31.69 12.80
C TYR A 253 0.18 -32.67 13.27
N LYS A 254 0.54 -33.96 13.43
CA LYS A 254 -0.35 -34.97 14.01
C LYS A 254 -0.74 -34.65 15.45
N ALA A 255 0.22 -34.27 16.29
CA ALA A 255 -0.05 -33.91 17.68
C ALA A 255 -1.01 -32.72 17.82
N ILE A 256 -0.87 -31.69 16.97
CA ILE A 256 -1.76 -30.53 16.94
C ILE A 256 -3.19 -30.93 16.57
N LEU A 257 -3.35 -31.78 15.54
CA LEU A 257 -4.67 -32.28 15.12
C LEU A 257 -5.33 -33.17 16.18
N MET A 258 -4.54 -34.05 16.81
CA MET A 258 -5.04 -35.01 17.81
C MET A 258 -5.38 -34.37 19.15
N LYS A 259 -4.77 -33.21 19.47
CA LYS A 259 -5.04 -32.48 20.73
C LYS A 259 -6.50 -32.04 20.86
N ASP A 260 -7.23 -31.97 19.74
CA ASP A 260 -8.58 -31.41 19.74
C ASP A 260 -9.53 -31.97 18.65
N LEU A 261 -9.77 -33.28 18.67
CA LEU A 261 -10.63 -33.96 17.70
C LEU A 261 -12.07 -33.39 17.65
N TYR A 262 -12.57 -32.86 18.78
CA TYR A 262 -13.93 -32.29 18.90
C TYR A 262 -14.07 -30.88 18.32
N ALA A 263 -12.96 -30.15 18.11
CA ALA A 263 -13.01 -28.83 17.46
C ALA A 263 -13.51 -28.91 16.01
N PHE A 264 -13.39 -30.09 15.38
CA PHE A 264 -13.87 -30.38 14.02
C PHE A 264 -15.33 -30.86 13.97
N GLY A 265 -16.01 -30.99 15.11
CA GLY A 265 -17.45 -31.28 15.22
C GLY A 265 -18.28 -29.99 15.28
N ASN A 266 -19.42 -29.98 14.58
CA ASN A 266 -20.29 -28.80 14.39
C ASN A 266 -20.87 -28.24 15.71
N GLU A 267 -20.75 -26.91 15.87
CA GLU A 267 -21.81 -25.91 16.12
C GLU A 267 -21.21 -24.66 16.77
N GLN A 268 -21.70 -23.50 16.31
CA GLN A 268 -21.48 -22.07 16.59
C GLN A 268 -20.41 -21.51 17.58
N GLY A 269 -19.77 -22.29 18.46
CA GLY A 269 -18.75 -21.86 19.44
C GLY A 269 -17.29 -22.16 19.09
N ASN A 270 -17.02 -22.94 18.04
CA ASN A 270 -15.68 -23.47 17.73
C ASN A 270 -14.80 -22.58 16.83
N LYS A 271 -15.26 -21.42 16.33
CA LYS A 271 -14.50 -20.62 15.33
C LYS A 271 -13.15 -20.14 15.86
N THR A 272 -13.10 -19.54 17.04
CA THR A 272 -11.84 -19.03 17.64
C THR A 272 -10.86 -20.17 17.93
N ARG A 273 -11.38 -21.33 18.33
CA ARG A 273 -10.60 -22.55 18.62
C ARG A 273 -10.00 -23.13 17.33
N LEU A 274 -10.79 -23.20 16.26
CA LEU A 274 -10.32 -23.63 14.94
C LEU A 274 -9.26 -22.68 14.39
N LEU A 275 -9.44 -21.37 14.54
CA LEU A 275 -8.46 -20.36 14.14
C LEU A 275 -7.13 -20.54 14.89
N ASN A 276 -7.17 -20.87 16.19
CA ASN A 276 -5.97 -21.17 16.95
C ASN A 276 -5.28 -22.44 16.45
N ILE A 277 -6.02 -23.51 16.15
CA ILE A 277 -5.47 -24.75 15.57
C ILE A 277 -4.82 -24.45 14.21
N LEU A 278 -5.51 -23.71 13.33
CA LEU A 278 -4.96 -23.29 12.04
C LEU A 278 -3.68 -22.47 12.19
N MET A 279 -3.61 -21.57 13.18
CA MET A 279 -2.39 -20.83 13.49
C MET A 279 -1.24 -21.76 13.87
N GLN A 280 -1.48 -22.76 14.73
CA GLN A 280 -0.44 -23.73 15.11
C GLN A 280 -0.02 -24.61 13.92
N LEU A 281 -0.96 -25.07 13.09
CA LEU A 281 -0.65 -25.81 11.88
C LEU A 281 0.20 -24.97 10.92
N ARG A 282 -0.11 -23.67 10.75
CA ARG A 282 0.70 -22.72 9.98
C ARG A 282 2.14 -22.64 10.52
N LYS A 283 2.31 -22.42 11.83
CA LYS A 283 3.64 -22.44 12.47
C LYS A 283 4.38 -23.75 12.17
N CYS A 284 3.71 -24.89 12.32
CA CYS A 284 4.30 -26.21 12.09
C CYS A 284 4.78 -26.42 10.65
N VAL A 285 4.00 -26.00 9.64
CA VAL A 285 4.38 -26.15 8.23
C VAL A 285 5.46 -25.15 7.81
N ASP A 286 5.58 -24.02 8.52
CA ASP A 286 6.66 -23.06 8.32
C ASP A 286 7.97 -23.60 8.92
N HIS A 287 8.02 -23.81 10.24
CA HIS A 287 9.18 -24.39 10.92
C HIS A 287 8.84 -24.95 12.32
N PRO A 288 9.25 -26.18 12.69
CA PRO A 288 8.99 -26.74 14.03
C PRO A 288 9.58 -25.94 15.19
N TYR A 289 10.70 -25.25 14.99
CA TYR A 289 11.36 -24.46 16.04
C TYR A 289 10.59 -23.18 16.41
N LEU A 290 9.50 -22.86 15.72
CA LEU A 290 8.56 -21.83 16.18
C LEU A 290 7.77 -22.26 17.43
N PHE A 291 7.90 -23.51 17.87
CA PHE A 291 7.38 -24.01 19.13
C PHE A 291 8.48 -24.06 20.19
N ASP A 292 8.19 -23.52 21.36
CA ASP A 292 9.13 -23.48 22.48
C ASP A 292 9.58 -24.90 22.88
N GLY A 293 10.89 -25.08 23.10
CA GLY A 293 11.48 -26.35 23.52
C GLY A 293 11.60 -27.43 22.43
N VAL A 294 11.35 -27.08 21.15
CA VAL A 294 11.53 -28.03 20.03
C VAL A 294 12.91 -27.91 19.39
N GLU A 295 13.49 -26.72 19.39
CA GLU A 295 14.86 -26.49 18.95
C GLU A 295 15.84 -27.09 19.98
N PRO A 296 16.83 -27.89 19.54
CA PRO A 296 17.83 -28.45 20.44
C PRO A 296 18.74 -27.33 20.98
N GLU A 297 19.03 -27.36 22.28
CA GLU A 297 20.09 -26.54 22.88
C GLU A 297 21.46 -27.23 22.70
N PRO A 298 22.55 -26.47 22.49
CA PRO A 298 22.60 -25.00 22.34
C PRO A 298 22.00 -24.53 21.01
N PHE A 299 21.41 -23.32 21.00
CA PHE A 299 20.83 -22.70 19.81
C PHE A 299 21.93 -22.26 18.84
N GLU A 300 22.35 -23.19 17.99
CA GLU A 300 23.43 -23.01 17.03
C GLU A 300 22.90 -23.12 15.60
N MET A 301 23.61 -22.48 14.66
CA MET A 301 23.29 -22.62 13.24
C MET A 301 23.87 -23.94 12.71
N GLY A 302 23.06 -24.77 12.07
CA GLY A 302 23.54 -26.01 11.48
C GLY A 302 22.52 -26.73 10.60
N GLU A 303 22.88 -27.90 10.09
CA GLU A 303 22.03 -28.71 9.20
C GLU A 303 20.69 -29.10 9.84
N HIS A 304 20.63 -29.20 11.16
CA HIS A 304 19.40 -29.51 11.88
C HIS A 304 18.28 -28.50 11.61
N LEU A 305 18.61 -27.21 11.37
CA LEU A 305 17.63 -26.19 10.97
C LEU A 305 17.00 -26.54 9.63
N ILE A 306 17.82 -26.90 8.64
CA ILE A 306 17.36 -27.24 7.30
C ILE A 306 16.53 -28.53 7.36
N GLN A 307 17.08 -29.59 7.97
CA GLN A 307 16.45 -30.91 8.04
C GLN A 307 15.14 -30.92 8.84
N ALA A 308 14.98 -29.98 9.79
CA ALA A 308 13.76 -29.85 10.58
C ALA A 308 12.56 -29.35 9.75
N SER A 309 12.75 -28.66 8.62
CA SER A 309 11.65 -28.12 7.80
C SER A 309 11.75 -28.53 6.34
N GLY A 310 10.68 -29.15 5.82
CA GLY A 310 10.59 -29.48 4.40
C GLY A 310 10.69 -28.25 3.49
N LYS A 311 10.26 -27.07 3.96
CA LYS A 311 10.43 -25.79 3.23
C LYS A 311 11.90 -25.40 3.12
N LEU A 312 12.65 -25.50 4.22
CA LEU A 312 14.07 -25.15 4.22
C LEU A 312 14.89 -26.14 3.41
N CYS A 313 14.59 -27.45 3.46
CA CYS A 313 15.24 -28.42 2.57
C CYS A 313 15.04 -28.08 1.08
N LEU A 314 13.82 -27.71 0.68
CA LEU A 314 13.54 -27.31 -0.70
C LEU A 314 14.26 -25.99 -1.04
N LEU A 315 14.19 -25.00 -0.15
CA LEU A 315 14.83 -23.71 -0.35
C LEU A 315 16.35 -23.85 -0.49
N ASP A 316 17.00 -24.65 0.35
CA ASP A 316 18.43 -24.93 0.29
C ASP A 316 18.83 -25.54 -1.06
N SER A 317 18.06 -26.54 -1.53
CA SER A 317 18.26 -27.15 -2.85
C SER A 317 18.09 -26.13 -3.99
N MET A 318 17.08 -25.26 -3.89
CA MET A 318 16.83 -24.21 -4.89
C MET A 318 17.94 -23.16 -4.91
N LEU A 319 18.39 -22.69 -3.74
CA LEU A 319 19.47 -21.72 -3.62
C LEU A 319 20.79 -22.30 -4.15
N ALA A 320 21.09 -23.57 -3.85
CA ALA A 320 22.26 -24.25 -4.39
C ALA A 320 22.24 -24.36 -5.92
N TYR A 321 21.05 -24.51 -6.53
CA TYR A 321 20.90 -24.49 -7.99
C TYR A 321 21.06 -23.07 -8.56
N LEU A 322 20.37 -22.08 -7.97
CA LEU A 322 20.37 -20.69 -8.45
C LEU A 322 21.77 -20.07 -8.38
N THR A 323 22.48 -20.27 -7.26
CA THR A 323 23.85 -19.75 -7.08
C THR A 323 24.88 -20.42 -7.98
N LYS A 324 24.68 -21.69 -8.36
CA LYS A 324 25.51 -22.35 -9.38
C LYS A 324 25.23 -21.85 -10.79
N GLY A 325 23.98 -21.48 -11.08
CA GLY A 325 23.57 -20.90 -12.37
C GLY A 325 24.18 -19.51 -12.62
N ASP A 326 24.31 -18.67 -11.58
CA ASP A 326 24.93 -17.35 -11.68
C ASP A 326 26.46 -17.38 -11.91
N LEU A 327 27.12 -18.53 -11.73
CA LEU A 327 28.55 -18.72 -12.00
C LEU A 327 28.84 -19.16 -13.45
N GLN A 328 27.81 -19.35 -14.29
CA GLN A 328 27.95 -19.78 -15.68
C GLN A 328 27.60 -18.70 -16.72
N HIS A 329 27.36 -17.45 -16.29
CA HIS A 329 27.14 -16.28 -17.13
C HIS A 329 28.03 -15.11 -16.68
#